data_AF-A0A382M828-F1
#
_entry.id   AF-A0A382M828-F1
#
_cell.length_a   1.000
_cell.length_b   1.000
_cell.length_c   1.000
_cell.angle_alpha   90.00
_cell.angle_beta   90.00
_cell.angle_gamma   90.00
#
_symmetry.space_group_name_H-M   'P 1'
#
loop_
_entity.id
_entity.type
_entity.pdbx_description
1 polymer ?
#
loop_
_entity_poly.entity_id
_entity_poly.type
_entity_poly.pdbx_seq_one_letter_code
_entity_poly.pdbx_strand_id
1 'polypeptide(L)'
;VFRGLKHDWQAGGLPVIALALTVAVCAVTSVGVFNDRVWRAMQGRAAETLGADLVIQSHDRIPPKVRNQAMTLRLTVSQQIEFSSMILTDSGIPRLVSVKAIDEHYPLRGTLQTSGQFFAPAETADTLPAPGELWAHA
;
A
#
# COMPACT_ATOMS: atom_id res chain seq x y z
N VAL A 1 30.18 32.59 -36.06
CA VAL A 1 29.12 32.16 -35.13
C VAL A 1 29.61 32.09 -33.68
N PHE A 2 30.60 31.24 -33.35
CA PHE A 2 31.10 31.10 -31.96
C PHE A 2 31.67 32.36 -31.28
N ARG A 3 32.15 33.35 -32.06
CA ARG A 3 32.68 34.62 -31.53
C ARG A 3 31.60 35.65 -31.15
N GLY A 4 30.41 35.56 -31.78
CA GLY A 4 29.25 36.39 -31.43
C GLY A 4 28.63 35.95 -30.11
N LEU A 5 28.46 34.64 -29.91
CA LEU A 5 27.98 34.06 -28.64
C LEU A 5 28.83 34.50 -27.44
N LYS A 6 30.16 34.57 -27.60
CA LYS A 6 31.09 34.95 -26.52
C LYS A 6 30.98 36.43 -26.14
N HIS A 7 30.63 37.30 -27.10
CA HIS A 7 30.40 38.72 -26.87
C HIS A 7 29.04 38.95 -26.19
N ASP A 8 27.98 38.30 -26.69
CA ASP A 8 26.64 38.37 -26.09
C ASP A 8 26.60 37.78 -24.67
N TRP A 9 27.53 36.85 -24.37
CA TRP A 9 27.77 36.32 -23.02
C TRP A 9 28.27 37.39 -22.04
N GLN A 10 29.09 38.33 -22.52
CA GLN A 10 29.65 39.44 -21.72
C GLN A 10 28.73 40.67 -21.69
N ALA A 11 27.80 40.79 -22.66
CA ALA A 11 26.82 41.87 -22.74
C ALA A 11 25.66 41.74 -21.71
N GLY A 12 25.67 40.72 -20.85
CA GLY A 12 24.75 40.58 -19.70
C GLY A 12 23.39 39.96 -20.00
N GLY A 13 22.94 39.91 -21.26
CA GLY A 13 21.62 39.40 -21.63
C GLY A 13 21.49 37.86 -21.63
N LEU A 14 22.44 37.15 -22.23
CA LEU A 14 22.42 35.67 -22.32
C LEU A 14 22.48 34.93 -20.97
N PRO A 15 23.31 35.32 -19.98
CA PRO A 15 23.35 34.60 -18.70
C PRO A 15 22.04 34.70 -17.92
N VAL A 16 21.27 35.78 -18.05
CA VAL A 16 19.94 35.93 -17.42
C VAL A 16 18.95 34.92 -18.00
N ILE A 17 18.93 34.77 -19.34
CA ILE A 17 18.06 33.79 -20.01
C ILE A 17 18.47 32.36 -19.62
N ALA A 18 19.77 32.07 -19.58
CA ALA A 18 20.29 30.78 -19.15
C ALA A 18 19.90 30.46 -17.70
N LEU A 19 19.98 31.45 -16.80
CA LEU A 19 19.55 31.30 -15.41
C LEU A 19 18.04 31.04 -15.30
N ALA A 20 17.23 31.82 -16.01
CA ALA A 20 15.78 31.64 -16.04
C ALA A 20 15.39 30.24 -16.56
N LEU A 21 16.05 29.77 -17.62
CA LEU A 21 15.81 28.45 -18.19
C LEU A 21 16.25 27.33 -17.24
N THR A 22 17.39 27.51 -16.56
CA THR A 22 17.85 26.57 -15.54
C THR A 22 16.86 26.47 -14.38
N VAL A 23 16.36 27.61 -13.89
CA VAL A 23 15.33 27.64 -12.84
C VAL A 23 14.04 26.95 -13.31
N ALA A 24 13.60 27.21 -14.54
CA ALA A 24 12.42 26.56 -15.11
C ALA A 24 12.58 25.02 -15.21
N VAL A 25 13.71 24.55 -15.73
CA VAL A 25 13.99 23.11 -15.85
C VAL A 25 14.12 22.46 -14.46
N CYS A 26 14.81 23.10 -13.52
CA CYS A 26 14.90 22.63 -12.14
C CYS A 26 13.51 22.55 -11.47
N ALA A 27 12.65 23.54 -11.69
CA ALA A 27 11.29 23.53 -11.15
C ALA A 27 10.46 22.36 -11.70
N VAL A 28 10.46 22.16 -13.03
CA VAL A 28 9.74 21.04 -13.67
C VAL A 28 10.28 19.68 -13.21
N THR A 29 11.61 19.55 -13.11
CA THR A 29 12.26 18.32 -12.63
C THR A 29 11.92 18.04 -11.17
N SER A 30 11.91 19.06 -10.31
CA SER A 30 11.54 18.93 -8.90
C SER A 30 10.12 18.43 -8.73
N VAL A 31 9.16 18.95 -9.51
CA VAL A 31 7.77 18.47 -9.51
C VAL A 31 7.68 17.02 -9.95
N GLY A 32 8.43 16.62 -10.98
CA GLY A 32 8.48 15.22 -11.44
C GLY A 32 9.02 14.26 -10.36
N VAL A 33 10.16 14.60 -9.74
CA VAL A 33 10.77 13.80 -8.66
C VAL A 33 9.86 13.73 -7.44
N PHE A 34 9.15 14.82 -7.12
CA PHE A 34 8.18 14.84 -6.05
C PHE A 34 7.01 13.89 -6.34
N ASN A 35 6.42 13.96 -7.53
CA ASN A 35 5.32 13.09 -7.93
C ASN A 35 5.71 11.60 -7.86
N ASP A 36 6.91 11.25 -8.35
CA ASP A 36 7.43 9.88 -8.27
C ASP A 36 7.65 9.41 -6.82
N ARG A 37 8.02 10.32 -5.91
CA ARG A 37 8.14 10.00 -4.47
C ARG A 37 6.77 9.80 -3.83
N VAL A 38 5.79 10.62 -4.16
CA VAL A 38 4.40 10.46 -3.68
C VAL A 38 3.85 9.12 -4.15
N TRP A 39 4.01 8.81 -5.44
CA TRP A 39 3.52 7.56 -6.03
C TRP A 39 4.18 6.33 -5.38
N ARG A 40 5.52 6.35 -5.21
CA ARG A 40 6.23 5.25 -4.52
C ARG A 40 5.86 5.12 -3.04
N ALA A 41 5.69 6.23 -2.33
CA ALA A 41 5.25 6.22 -0.93
C ALA A 41 3.83 5.64 -0.79
N MET A 42 2.95 5.92 -1.76
CA MET A 42 1.61 5.36 -1.82
C MET A 42 1.64 3.86 -2.15
N GLN A 43 2.45 3.42 -3.12
CA GLN A 43 2.53 2.01 -3.51
C GLN A 43 3.15 1.12 -2.42
N GLY A 44 4.23 1.56 -1.76
CA GLY A 44 4.86 0.78 -0.70
C GLY A 44 3.93 0.55 0.50
N ARG A 45 3.15 1.58 0.88
CA ARG A 45 2.16 1.49 1.95
C ARG A 45 0.91 0.71 1.56
N ALA A 46 0.53 0.72 0.28
CA ALA A 46 -0.63 -0.02 -0.19
C ALA A 46 -0.42 -1.53 -0.06
N ALA A 47 0.75 -2.06 -0.41
CA ALA A 47 1.04 -3.49 -0.28
C ALA A 47 1.08 -3.98 1.17
N GLU A 48 1.63 -3.16 2.08
CA GLU A 48 1.60 -3.42 3.53
C GLU A 48 0.17 -3.36 4.08
N THR A 49 -0.64 -2.38 3.64
CA THR A 49 -2.05 -2.28 4.03
C THR A 49 -2.90 -3.43 3.47
N LEU A 50 -2.56 -3.92 2.27
CA LEU A 50 -3.22 -5.05 1.62
C LEU A 50 -2.78 -6.42 2.19
N GLY A 51 -1.66 -6.48 2.91
CA GLY A 51 -1.09 -7.71 3.44
C GLY A 51 -0.43 -8.62 2.40
N ALA A 52 -0.29 -8.18 1.14
CA ALA A 52 0.30 -8.96 0.04
C ALA A 52 0.72 -8.08 -1.16
N ASP A 53 1.61 -8.59 -2.02
CA ASP A 53 2.00 -7.94 -3.28
C ASP A 53 0.88 -7.99 -4.35
N LEU A 54 0.04 -9.04 -4.30
CA LEU A 54 -1.08 -9.23 -5.20
C LEU A 54 -2.25 -9.86 -4.43
N VAL A 55 -3.42 -9.22 -4.51
CA VAL A 55 -4.67 -9.73 -3.94
C VAL A 55 -5.64 -10.03 -5.07
N ILE A 56 -6.14 -11.27 -5.10
CA ILE A 56 -7.19 -11.69 -6.03
C ILE A 56 -8.46 -11.89 -5.21
N GLN A 57 -9.45 -11.02 -5.44
CA GLN A 57 -10.75 -11.09 -4.76
C GLN A 57 -11.84 -11.48 -5.76
N SER A 58 -12.69 -12.41 -5.36
CA SER A 58 -13.88 -12.79 -6.11
C SER A 58 -15.00 -13.09 -5.12
N HIS A 59 -16.23 -12.76 -5.51
CA HIS A 59 -17.42 -13.15 -4.76
C HIS A 59 -17.63 -14.67 -4.81
N ASP A 60 -17.27 -15.29 -5.92
CA ASP A 60 -17.36 -16.73 -6.12
C ASP A 60 -16.06 -17.45 -5.75
N ARG A 61 -16.14 -18.77 -5.56
CA ARG A 61 -14.97 -19.59 -5.24
C ARG A 61 -13.91 -19.43 -6.34
N ILE A 62 -12.73 -18.92 -5.97
CA ILE A 62 -11.59 -18.78 -6.87
C ILE A 62 -11.21 -20.16 -7.43
N PRO A 63 -11.08 -20.32 -8.77
CA PRO A 63 -10.73 -21.60 -9.37
C PRO A 63 -9.39 -22.13 -8.88
N PRO A 64 -9.25 -23.44 -8.61
CA PRO A 64 -8.01 -24.03 -8.11
C PRO A 64 -6.83 -23.88 -9.08
N LYS A 65 -7.11 -23.63 -10.37
CA LYS A 65 -6.09 -23.36 -11.39
C LYS A 65 -5.20 -22.17 -11.02
N VAL A 66 -5.76 -21.12 -10.43
CA VAL A 66 -5.01 -19.92 -10.03
C VAL A 66 -3.99 -20.27 -8.94
N ARG A 67 -4.41 -21.03 -7.93
CA ARG A 67 -3.53 -21.50 -6.86
C ARG A 67 -2.43 -22.43 -7.40
N ASN A 68 -2.79 -23.36 -8.28
CA ASN A 68 -1.82 -24.29 -8.87
C ASN A 68 -0.76 -23.56 -9.70
N GLN A 69 -1.16 -22.51 -10.43
CA GLN A 69 -0.22 -21.68 -11.18
C GLN A 69 0.71 -20.89 -10.26
N ALA A 70 0.19 -20.30 -9.18
CA ALA A 70 1.02 -19.63 -8.18
C ALA A 70 2.04 -20.57 -7.53
N MET A 71 1.63 -21.80 -7.19
CA MET A 71 2.52 -22.85 -6.68
C MET A 71 3.60 -23.24 -7.71
N THR A 72 3.23 -23.33 -9.00
CA THR A 72 4.18 -23.62 -10.10
C THR A 72 5.23 -22.50 -10.23
N LEU A 73 4.82 -21.26 -10.01
CA LEU A 73 5.70 -20.08 -10.00
C LEU A 73 6.48 -19.92 -8.69
N ARG A 74 6.35 -20.85 -7.73
CA ARG A 74 6.96 -20.81 -6.39
C ARG A 74 6.61 -19.56 -5.59
N LEU A 75 5.38 -19.06 -5.78
CA LEU A 75 4.85 -17.95 -5.00
C LEU A 75 4.24 -18.47 -3.71
N THR A 76 4.43 -17.73 -2.61
CA THR A 76 3.70 -17.95 -1.36
C THR A 76 2.26 -17.50 -1.53
N VAL A 77 1.30 -18.32 -1.11
CA VAL A 77 -0.13 -18.05 -1.24
C VAL A 77 -0.76 -18.08 0.14
N SER A 78 -1.52 -17.03 0.47
CA SER A 78 -2.40 -16.97 1.63
C SER A 78 -3.85 -16.94 1.17
N GLN A 79 -4.71 -17.67 1.89
CA GLN A 79 -6.15 -17.67 1.68
C GLN A 79 -6.86 -16.86 2.76
N GLN A 80 -7.81 -16.03 2.31
CA GLN A 80 -8.72 -15.31 3.18
C GLN A 80 -10.15 -15.46 2.67
N ILE A 81 -11.10 -15.47 3.60
CA ILE A 81 -12.53 -15.49 3.31
C ILE A 81 -13.15 -14.35 4.09
N GLU A 82 -13.83 -13.45 3.40
CA GLU A 82 -14.58 -12.36 4.01
C GLU A 82 -16.06 -12.51 3.69
N PHE A 83 -16.89 -12.48 4.72
CA PHE A 83 -18.34 -12.59 4.59
C PHE A 83 -19.05 -11.75 5.66
N SER A 84 -20.22 -11.22 5.32
CA SER A 84 -21.07 -10.52 6.28
C SER A 84 -21.86 -11.50 7.13
N SER A 85 -21.92 -11.26 8.44
CA SER A 85 -22.67 -12.05 9.42
C SER A 85 -23.36 -11.12 10.43
N MET A 86 -24.33 -11.64 11.19
CA MET A 86 -24.94 -10.91 12.31
C MET A 86 -24.47 -11.53 13.62
N ILE A 87 -23.94 -10.70 14.52
CA ILE A 87 -23.64 -11.09 15.90
C ILE A 87 -24.69 -10.50 16.84
N LEU A 88 -25.03 -11.24 17.88
CA LEU A 88 -25.87 -10.76 18.96
C LEU A 88 -24.97 -10.26 20.09
N THR A 89 -25.11 -8.99 20.45
CA THR A 89 -24.39 -8.41 21.60
C THR A 89 -25.13 -8.68 22.90
N ASP A 90 -24.46 -8.54 24.05
CA ASP A 90 -25.08 -8.74 25.38
C ASP A 90 -26.32 -7.85 25.63
N SER A 91 -26.42 -6.73 24.91
CA SER A 91 -27.60 -5.85 24.92
C SER A 91 -28.81 -6.39 24.14
N GLY A 92 -28.72 -7.56 23.52
CA GLY A 92 -29.80 -8.19 22.75
C GLY A 92 -30.08 -7.54 21.38
N ILE A 93 -29.28 -6.56 20.96
CA ILE A 93 -29.42 -5.88 19.67
C ILE A 93 -28.52 -6.59 18.65
N PRO A 94 -29.08 -7.14 17.57
CA PRO A 94 -28.25 -7.76 16.55
C PRO A 94 -27.51 -6.70 15.74
N ARG A 95 -26.21 -6.93 15.49
CA ARG A 95 -25.35 -6.03 14.71
C ARG A 95 -24.74 -6.77 13.53
N LEU A 96 -24.82 -6.16 12.35
CA LEU A 96 -24.14 -6.65 11.16
C LEU A 96 -22.63 -6.41 11.31
N VAL A 97 -21.84 -7.45 11.07
CA VAL A 97 -20.38 -7.44 11.09
C VAL A 97 -19.82 -8.09 9.84
N SER A 98 -18.65 -7.65 9.40
CA SER A 98 -17.86 -8.39 8.41
C SER A 98 -16.90 -9.30 9.14
N VAL A 99 -16.99 -10.60 8.89
CA VAL A 99 -16.08 -11.61 9.45
C VAL A 99 -15.03 -11.89 8.40
N LYS A 100 -13.76 -11.65 8.76
CA LYS A 100 -12.60 -11.99 7.95
C LYS A 100 -11.89 -13.19 8.57
N ALA A 101 -11.97 -14.33 7.91
CA ALA A 101 -11.19 -15.52 8.23
C ALA A 101 -9.90 -15.53 7.40
N ILE A 102 -8.78 -15.71 8.08
CA ILE A 102 -7.43 -15.72 7.49
C ILE A 102 -6.74 -17.05 7.77
N ASP A 103 -5.80 -17.43 6.91
CA ASP A 103 -4.95 -18.59 7.13
C ASP A 103 -3.66 -18.25 7.89
N GLU A 104 -2.87 -19.29 8.19
CA GLU A 104 -1.60 -19.18 8.91
C GLU A 104 -0.52 -18.38 8.17
N HIS A 105 -0.69 -18.18 6.85
CA HIS A 105 0.29 -17.47 6.02
C HIS A 105 -0.03 -15.97 5.89
N TYR A 106 -1.13 -15.51 6.49
CA TYR A 106 -1.50 -14.10 6.51
C TYR A 106 -0.81 -13.36 7.66
N PRO A 107 -0.27 -12.14 7.44
CA PRO A 107 -0.10 -11.47 6.15
C PRO A 107 1.20 -11.93 5.43
N LEU A 108 1.21 -11.90 4.09
CA LEU A 108 2.41 -12.18 3.28
C LEU A 108 3.39 -11.00 3.24
N ARG A 109 2.89 -9.78 3.47
CA ARG A 109 3.64 -8.52 3.54
C ARG A 109 3.18 -7.71 4.75
N GLY A 110 4.11 -7.11 5.47
CA GLY A 110 3.81 -6.33 6.68
C GLY A 110 3.65 -7.22 7.92
N THR A 111 3.15 -6.62 9.00
CA THR A 111 2.88 -7.34 10.26
C THR A 111 1.46 -7.03 10.73
N LEU A 112 0.82 -8.03 11.36
CA LEU A 112 -0.48 -7.84 11.96
C LEU A 112 -0.30 -7.07 13.28
N GLN A 113 -1.01 -5.96 13.42
CA GLN A 113 -0.97 -5.13 14.61
C GLN A 113 -2.27 -5.28 15.39
N THR A 114 -2.15 -5.55 16.69
CA THR A 114 -3.29 -5.61 17.61
C THR A 114 -3.09 -4.61 18.74
N SER A 115 -4.16 -4.29 19.44
CA SER A 115 -4.06 -3.55 20.69
C SER A 115 -5.13 -4.05 21.65
N GLY A 116 -4.78 -4.16 22.92
CA GLY A 116 -5.71 -4.64 23.96
C GLY A 116 -6.81 -3.63 24.29
N GLN A 117 -6.67 -2.36 23.88
CA GLN A 117 -7.65 -1.30 24.11
C GLN A 117 -7.79 -0.40 22.89
N PHE A 118 -8.98 0.21 22.71
CA PHE A 118 -9.18 1.22 21.67
C PHE A 118 -8.21 2.39 21.87
N PHE A 119 -7.52 2.79 20.80
CA PHE A 119 -6.54 3.89 20.76
C PHE A 119 -5.27 3.70 21.61
N ALA A 120 -5.01 2.49 22.12
CA ALA A 120 -3.74 2.18 22.76
C ALA A 120 -2.63 1.93 21.70
N PRO A 121 -1.35 1.96 22.10
CA PRO A 121 -0.25 1.64 21.21
C PRO A 121 -0.46 0.28 20.53
N ALA A 122 -0.13 0.22 19.25
CA ALA A 122 -0.18 -1.01 18.48
C ALA A 122 0.96 -1.94 18.91
N GLU A 123 0.62 -3.18 19.24
CA GLU A 123 1.55 -4.27 19.49
C GLU A 123 1.56 -5.19 18.26
N THR A 124 2.71 -5.77 17.95
CA THR A 124 2.80 -6.74 16.85
C THR A 124 2.22 -8.05 17.34
N ALA A 125 1.21 -8.56 16.65
CA ALA A 125 0.62 -9.85 16.95
C ALA A 125 1.46 -10.95 16.31
N ASP A 126 2.11 -11.76 17.15
CA ASP A 126 2.88 -12.93 16.71
C ASP A 126 2.00 -14.17 16.53
N THR A 127 0.73 -14.11 16.93
CA THR A 127 -0.21 -15.23 16.90
C THR A 127 -1.51 -14.85 16.20
N LEU A 128 -2.25 -15.88 15.77
CA LEU A 128 -3.63 -15.77 15.30
C LEU A 128 -4.59 -16.07 16.46
N PRO A 129 -5.85 -15.60 16.42
CA PRO A 129 -6.86 -15.94 17.42
C PRO A 129 -7.01 -17.46 17.52
N ALA A 130 -7.10 -17.98 18.76
CA ALA A 130 -7.29 -19.40 18.96
C ALA A 130 -8.66 -19.86 18.42
N PRO A 131 -8.86 -21.16 18.13
CA PRO A 131 -10.17 -21.66 17.72
C PRO A 131 -11.26 -21.30 18.74
N GLY A 132 -12.27 -20.53 18.30
CA GLY A 132 -13.35 -20.03 19.16
C GLY A 132 -13.17 -18.59 19.66
N GLU A 133 -12.01 -17.97 19.40
CA GLU A 133 -11.78 -16.55 19.67
C GLU A 133 -12.00 -15.70 18.42
N LEU A 134 -12.44 -14.45 18.63
CA LEU A 134 -12.68 -13.46 17.58
C LEU A 134 -12.04 -12.15 18.03
N TRP A 135 -11.26 -11.53 17.15
CA TRP A 135 -10.71 -10.21 17.40
C TRP A 135 -11.55 -9.15 16.70
N ALA A 136 -11.89 -8.09 17.43
CA ALA A 136 -12.60 -6.96 16.88
C ALA A 136 -11.63 -6.07 16.11
N HIS A 137 -12.00 -5.72 14.88
CA HIS A 137 -11.30 -4.74 14.06
C HIS A 137 -12.11 -3.45 14.07
N ALA A 138 -11.47 -2.31 14.35
CA ALA A 138 -12.08 -0.99 14.48
C ALA A 138 -11.28 0.09 13.75
#